data_AF-A0A7W5VSI7-F1
#
_entry.id   AF-A0A7W5VSI7-F1
#
_cell.length_a   1.000
_cell.length_b   1.000
_cell.length_c   1.000
_cell.angle_alpha   90.00
_cell.angle_beta   90.00
_cell.angle_gamma   90.00
#
_symmetry.space_group_name_H-M   'P 1'
#
loop_
_entity.id
_entity.type
_entity.pdbx_description
1 polymer ?
#
loop_
_entity_poly.entity_id
_entity_poly.type
_entity_poly.pdbx_seq_one_letter_code
_entity_poly.pdbx_strand_id
1 'polypeptide(L)'
;MADVSITPRISCDNCGLTVDKHQEGSYTSKSFKKPRDWGSLKIEGSRSADSYGGKENLDFIDLCPRCATAALDAAASVLKTTRGEE
;
A
#
# COMPACT_ATOMS: atom_id res chain seq x y z
N MET A 1 -37.37 -9.40 -2.29
CA MET A 1 -35.99 -9.62 -2.75
C MET A 1 -35.08 -9.00 -1.72
N ALA A 2 -34.17 -9.77 -1.10
CA ALA A 2 -33.19 -9.20 -0.18
C ALA A 2 -32.15 -8.42 -1.00
N ASP A 3 -31.93 -7.15 -0.65
CA ASP A 3 -30.92 -6.32 -1.28
C ASP A 3 -29.55 -6.82 -0.80
N VAL A 4 -28.88 -7.64 -1.62
CA VAL A 4 -27.54 -8.14 -1.30
C VAL A 4 -26.55 -7.04 -1.65
N SER A 5 -26.18 -6.24 -0.66
CA SER A 5 -25.11 -5.26 -0.79
C SER A 5 -23.75 -5.95 -0.73
N ILE A 6 -23.11 -6.16 -1.89
CA ILE A 6 -21.72 -6.65 -1.96
C ILE A 6 -20.78 -5.44 -1.86
N THR A 7 -20.12 -5.29 -0.72
CA THR A 7 -19.07 -4.29 -0.53
C THR A 7 -17.71 -4.88 -0.95
N PRO A 8 -17.00 -4.29 -1.92
CA PRO A 8 -15.69 -4.78 -2.32
C PRO A 8 -14.67 -4.60 -1.19
N ARG A 9 -13.78 -5.58 -1.05
CA ARG A 9 -12.69 -5.56 -0.08
C ARG A 9 -11.39 -5.05 -0.69
N ILE A 10 -10.50 -4.58 0.18
CA ILE A 10 -9.11 -4.25 -0.12
C ILE A 10 -8.21 -5.14 0.75
N SER A 11 -7.09 -5.59 0.22
CA SER A 11 -6.11 -6.45 0.90
C SER A 11 -4.75 -5.76 0.95
N CYS A 12 -4.05 -5.87 2.08
CA CYS A 12 -2.69 -5.36 2.22
C CYS A 12 -1.71 -6.27 1.46
N ASP A 13 -0.92 -5.69 0.56
CA ASP A 13 0.06 -6.41 -0.27
C ASP A 13 1.18 -7.04 0.55
N ASN A 14 1.48 -6.52 1.75
CA ASN A 14 2.55 -7.03 2.62
C ASN A 14 2.06 -8.07 3.63
N CYS A 15 1.02 -7.76 4.42
CA CYS A 15 0.58 -8.63 5.53
C CYS A 15 -0.74 -9.37 5.30
N GLY A 16 -1.41 -9.15 4.15
CA GLY A 16 -2.67 -9.80 3.81
C GLY A 16 -3.91 -9.31 4.58
N LEU A 17 -3.79 -8.26 5.41
CA LEU A 17 -4.93 -7.67 6.12
C LEU A 17 -6.02 -7.26 5.12
N THR A 18 -7.25 -7.72 5.33
CA THR A 18 -8.40 -7.37 4.49
C THR A 18 -9.38 -6.46 5.22
N VAL A 19 -9.84 -5.41 4.56
CA VAL A 19 -10.82 -4.45 5.08
C VAL A 19 -11.83 -4.11 3.98
N ASP A 20 -13.07 -3.80 4.34
CA ASP A 20 -14.08 -3.35 3.38
C ASP A 20 -13.76 -1.92 2.87
N LYS A 21 -13.93 -1.68 1.58
CA LYS A 21 -13.74 -0.34 0.99
C LYS A 21 -14.81 0.61 1.52
N HIS A 22 -14.45 1.87 1.68
CA HIS A 22 -15.41 2.90 2.08
C HIS A 22 -16.35 3.19 0.92
N GLN A 23 -17.66 3.09 1.15
CA GLN A 23 -18.66 3.47 0.18
C GLN A 23 -18.82 4.99 0.19
N GLU A 24 -18.71 5.61 -0.98
CA GLU A 24 -19.09 7.00 -1.22
C GLU A 24 -20.23 7.05 -2.25
N GLY A 25 -21.18 7.96 -2.07
CA GLY A 25 -22.27 8.20 -3.03
C GLY A 25 -23.67 7.83 -2.52
N SER A 26 -24.67 8.37 -3.22
CA SER A 26 -26.10 8.11 -2.96
C SER A 26 -26.51 6.70 -3.39
N TYR A 27 -27.68 6.23 -2.92
CA TYR A 27 -28.27 4.92 -3.20
C TYR A 27 -28.25 4.48 -4.67
N THR A 28 -28.23 5.43 -5.62
CA THR A 28 -28.25 5.18 -7.07
C THR A 28 -26.87 5.02 -7.72
N SER A 29 -25.79 5.44 -7.05
CA SER A 29 -24.43 5.47 -7.60
C SER A 29 -23.43 5.08 -6.51
N LYS A 30 -23.31 3.78 -6.24
CA LYS A 30 -22.34 3.26 -5.27
C LYS A 30 -20.92 3.39 -5.84
N SER A 31 -20.12 4.28 -5.29
CA SER A 31 -18.67 4.33 -5.55
C SER A 31 -17.91 3.80 -4.34
N PHE A 32 -16.80 3.11 -4.56
CA PHE A 32 -16.03 2.51 -3.46
C PHE A 32 -14.59 3.04 -3.52
N LYS A 33 -14.11 3.56 -2.40
CA LYS A 33 -12.75 4.09 -2.27
C LYS A 33 -11.93 3.30 -1.27
N LYS A 34 -10.61 3.32 -1.49
CA LYS A 34 -9.61 2.88 -0.53
C LYS A 34 -9.80 3.64 0.79
N PRO A 35 -9.69 2.98 1.96
CA PRO A 35 -9.74 3.67 3.23
C PRO A 35 -8.62 4.72 3.32
N ARG A 36 -8.93 5.89 3.89
CA ARG A 36 -8.06 7.09 3.83
C ARG A 36 -6.65 6.87 4.40
N ASP A 37 -6.53 6.01 5.40
CA ASP A 37 -5.27 5.78 6.13
C ASP A 37 -4.37 4.71 5.49
N TRP A 38 -4.81 4.08 4.40
CA TRP A 38 -3.99 3.12 3.70
C TRP A 38 -2.95 3.81 2.83
N GLY A 39 -1.71 3.33 2.92
CA GLY A 39 -0.59 3.85 2.15
C GLY A 39 -0.39 3.11 0.83
N SER A 40 0.56 3.62 0.06
CA SER A 40 1.20 2.96 -1.06
C SER A 40 2.70 3.27 -1.00
N LEU A 41 3.53 2.39 -1.55
CA LEU A 41 4.97 2.58 -1.60
C LEU A 41 5.46 2.24 -3.00
N LYS A 42 6.15 3.19 -3.63
CA LYS A 42 6.86 2.94 -4.89
C LYS A 42 8.28 3.47 -4.75
N ILE A 43 9.25 2.56 -4.78
CA ILE A 43 10.67 2.88 -4.73
C ILE A 43 11.37 2.18 -5.89
N GLU A 44 12.22 2.91 -6.58
CA GLU A 44 13.07 2.40 -7.65
C GLU A 44 14.54 2.52 -7.24
N GLY A 45 15.25 1.40 -7.26
CA GLY A 45 16.67 1.33 -7.00
C GLY A 45 17.50 1.54 -8.26
N SER A 46 18.78 1.88 -8.07
CA SER A 46 19.76 1.94 -9.16
C SER A 46 20.44 0.60 -9.44
N ARG A 47 20.24 -0.40 -8.56
CA ARG A 47 20.81 -1.73 -8.70
C ARG A 47 20.01 -2.55 -9.71
N SER A 48 20.72 -3.26 -10.58
CA SER A 48 20.11 -4.21 -11.51
C SER A 48 19.67 -5.46 -10.73
N ALA A 49 18.37 -5.77 -10.81
CA ALA A 49 17.77 -6.97 -10.24
C ALA A 49 18.10 -8.23 -11.05
N ASP A 50 18.31 -8.07 -12.36
CA ASP A 50 18.57 -9.17 -13.28
C ASP A 50 19.64 -8.82 -14.33
N SER A 51 20.15 -9.85 -15.01
CA SER A 51 21.14 -9.73 -16.08
C SER A 51 20.63 -9.00 -17.33
N TYR A 52 19.34 -8.64 -17.37
CA TYR A 52 18.69 -7.98 -18.50
C TYR A 52 18.46 -6.47 -18.26
N GLY A 53 18.95 -5.94 -17.13
CA GLY A 53 18.89 -4.51 -16.83
C GLY A 53 17.59 -4.05 -16.19
N GLY A 54 16.77 -4.99 -15.68
CA GLY A 54 15.66 -4.65 -14.80
C GLY A 54 16.20 -4.01 -13.52
N LYS A 55 15.66 -2.87 -13.11
CA LYS A 55 16.01 -2.23 -11.84
C LYS A 55 15.26 -2.91 -10.70
N GLU A 56 15.91 -3.06 -9.55
CA GLU A 56 15.21 -3.45 -8.33
C GLU A 56 14.16 -2.39 -8.01
N ASN A 57 12.90 -2.81 -7.88
CA ASN A 57 11.80 -1.95 -7.48
C ASN A 57 10.99 -2.60 -6.35
N LEU A 58 10.46 -1.75 -5.48
CA LEU A 58 9.45 -2.11 -4.50
C LEU A 58 8.19 -1.35 -4.87
N ASP A 59 7.16 -2.06 -5.31
CA ASP A 59 5.87 -1.51 -5.68
C ASP A 59 4.77 -2.19 -4.86
N PHE A 60 4.25 -1.46 -3.87
CA PHE A 60 3.10 -1.84 -3.06
C PHE A 60 1.98 -0.82 -3.31
N ILE A 61 0.89 -1.30 -3.88
CA ILE A 61 -0.27 -0.45 -4.26
C ILE A 61 -1.13 -0.22 -3.03
N ASP A 62 -1.34 -1.26 -2.22
CA ASP A 62 -2.22 -1.27 -1.06
C ASP A 62 -1.49 -1.73 0.21
N LEU A 63 -1.06 -0.77 1.03
CA LEU A 63 -0.50 -1.03 2.35
C LEU A 63 -1.48 -0.61 3.44
N CYS A 64 -1.74 -1.52 4.38
CA CYS A 64 -2.45 -1.14 5.60
C CYS A 64 -1.63 -0.13 6.41
N PRO A 65 -2.25 0.68 7.28
CA PRO A 65 -1.57 1.74 8.02
C PRO A 65 -0.33 1.23 8.76
N ARG A 66 -0.42 0.04 9.37
CA ARG A 66 0.70 -0.59 10.09
C ARG A 66 1.89 -0.89 9.19
N CYS A 67 1.65 -1.46 8.02
CA CYS A 67 2.73 -1.80 7.08
C CYS A 67 3.29 -0.56 6.38
N ALA A 68 2.46 0.45 6.12
CA ALA A 68 2.91 1.72 5.59
C ALA A 68 3.85 2.43 6.58
N THR A 69 3.48 2.50 7.86
CA THR A 69 4.35 3.07 8.92
C THR A 69 5.63 2.25 9.08
N ALA A 70 5.54 0.92 9.13
CA ALA A 70 6.72 0.07 9.26
C ALA A 70 7.71 0.26 8.08
N ALA A 71 7.21 0.42 6.86
CA ALA A 71 8.04 0.69 5.69
C ALA A 71 8.74 2.07 5.79
N LEU A 72 8.02 3.10 6.27
CA LEU A 72 8.59 4.42 6.52
C LEU A 72 9.68 4.38 7.60
N ASP A 73 9.43 3.71 8.72
CA ASP A 73 10.39 3.59 9.82
C ASP A 73 11.65 2.83 9.38
N ALA A 74 11.49 1.74 8.63
CA ALA A 74 12.60 0.98 8.09
C ALA A 74 13.44 1.82 7.12
N ALA A 75 12.80 2.54 6.19
CA ALA A 75 13.48 3.44 5.26
C ALA A 75 14.20 4.57 6.01
N ALA A 76 13.53 5.21 6.97
CA ALA A 76 14.12 6.28 7.77
C ALA A 76 15.33 5.80 8.59
N SER A 77 15.26 4.59 9.17
CA SER A 77 16.37 4.00 9.92
C SER A 77 17.60 3.83 9.04
N VAL A 78 17.46 3.23 7.86
CA VAL A 78 18.58 3.01 6.93
C VAL A 78 19.13 4.34 6.43
N LEU A 79 18.25 5.30 6.11
CA LEU A 79 18.67 6.61 5.62
C LEU A 79 19.44 7.42 6.67
N LYS A 80 19.05 7.36 7.95
CA LYS A 80 19.81 7.97 9.05
C LYS A 80 21.20 7.39 9.16
N THR A 81 21.33 6.06 9.15
CA THR A 81 22.64 5.38 9.16
C THR A 81 23.49 5.81 7.96
N THR A 82 22.91 5.90 6.76
CA THR A 82 23.67 6.37 5.57
C THR A 82 24.13 7.82 5.64
N ARG A 83 23.49 8.67 6.47
CA ARG A 83 23.91 10.06 6.69
C ARG A 83 24.97 10.19 7.79
N GLY A 84 25.26 9.12 8.53
CA GLY A 84 26.12 9.17 9.72
C GLY A 84 25.44 9.82 10.94
N GLU A 85 24.11 9.86 10.95
CA GLU A 85 23.30 10.30 12.10
C GLU A 85 22.98 9.06 12.96
N GLU A 86 23.98 8.56 13.71
CA GLU A 86 23.80 7.49 14.71
C GLU A 86 23.26 8.03 16.05
#